data_AF-A0A7D9EES4-F1
#
_entry.id   AF-A0A7D9EES4-F1
#
_cell.length_a   1.000
_cell.length_b   1.000
_cell.length_c   1.000
_cell.angle_alpha   90.00
_cell.angle_beta   90.00
_cell.angle_gamma   90.00
#
_symmetry.space_group_name_H-M   'P 1'
#
loop_
_entity.id
_entity.type
_entity.pdbx_description
1 polymer ?
#
loop_
_entity_poly.entity_id
_entity_poly.type
_entity_poly.pdbx_seq_one_letter_code
_entity_poly.pdbx_strand_id
1 'polypeptide(L)'
;MADNEHKEIIMLGDLNTNFQDKHSYQQLHVLTSQYQLKQLIDAVTRPILGKTIDLIFTSKEDNVIKSGVLDIGMSDHLPIFISRKINSRISIKQGLHTTISYRRKKDFIASDFDNDLVEEIPLSLYEIFDDPNDLLDCWYSHFMKILDRHAHLIKRRVRNNKLPGWFNSEVRCFSRKRDFFLKQFLKTKNFDTWCTYKKWRNRTVHIIKKSKEDYYKNLLTDNVHNPRQLWKILKDILPTNDTVSQITLNLNGKEISDPIEVGDLFNEYFSSIADNFDISLLNNPINTHLPIATNHIKFTIPLITSAP
;
A
#
# COMPACT_ATOMS: atom_id res chain seq x y z
N MET A 1 1.68 -28.58 -28.92
CA MET A 1 0.75 -29.10 -27.89
C MET A 1 1.47 -30.02 -26.90
N ALA A 2 1.86 -29.48 -25.73
CA ALA A 2 2.13 -30.15 -24.44
C ALA A 2 3.11 -29.26 -23.65
N ASP A 3 2.62 -28.45 -22.71
CA ASP A 3 3.36 -28.08 -21.47
C ASP A 3 2.72 -27.00 -20.57
N ASN A 4 1.48 -26.56 -20.81
CA ASN A 4 0.76 -25.67 -19.87
C ASN A 4 -0.56 -26.22 -19.30
N GLU A 5 -1.01 -27.42 -19.68
CA GLU A 5 -2.33 -27.94 -19.30
C GLU A 5 -2.50 -28.34 -17.82
N HIS A 6 -1.48 -28.24 -16.98
CA HIS A 6 -1.55 -28.74 -15.59
C HIS A 6 -1.07 -27.78 -14.50
N LYS A 7 -0.96 -26.48 -14.79
CA LYS A 7 -0.70 -25.49 -13.73
C LYS A 7 -1.97 -25.29 -12.90
N GLU A 8 -1.84 -25.50 -11.60
CA GLU A 8 -2.90 -25.20 -10.64
C GLU A 8 -3.14 -23.69 -10.62
N ILE A 9 -4.40 -23.30 -10.75
CA ILE A 9 -4.83 -21.91 -10.75
C ILE A 9 -5.50 -21.67 -9.40
N ILE A 10 -5.06 -20.62 -8.70
CA ILE A 10 -5.73 -20.10 -7.50
C ILE A 10 -5.95 -18.61 -7.73
N MET A 11 -7.21 -18.18 -7.71
CA MET A 11 -7.59 -16.76 -7.75
C MET A 11 -8.18 -16.37 -6.40
N LEU A 12 -7.76 -15.25 -5.83
CA LEU A 12 -8.23 -14.76 -4.54
C LEU A 12 -8.29 -13.23 -4.54
N GLY A 13 -9.36 -12.66 -3.99
CA GLY A 13 -9.50 -11.21 -3.89
C GLY A 13 -10.93 -10.75 -3.68
N ASP A 14 -11.09 -9.43 -3.57
CA ASP A 14 -12.38 -8.74 -3.55
C ASP A 14 -12.87 -8.54 -4.98
N LEU A 15 -13.94 -9.25 -5.35
CA LEU A 15 -14.54 -9.19 -6.69
C LEU A 15 -15.76 -8.26 -6.74
N ASN A 16 -16.09 -7.60 -5.62
CA ASN A 16 -17.28 -6.74 -5.48
C ASN A 16 -18.59 -7.38 -5.96
N THR A 17 -18.62 -8.70 -6.06
CA THR A 17 -19.74 -9.49 -6.57
C THR A 17 -20.26 -10.36 -5.44
N ASN A 18 -21.50 -10.14 -5.02
CA ASN A 18 -22.04 -10.89 -3.89
C ASN A 18 -22.36 -12.33 -4.29
N PHE A 19 -21.57 -13.29 -3.80
CA PHE A 19 -21.75 -14.71 -4.10
C PHE A 19 -23.12 -15.26 -3.65
N GLN A 20 -23.72 -14.66 -2.61
CA GLN A 20 -25.05 -15.06 -2.12
C GLN A 20 -26.20 -14.60 -3.03
N ASP A 21 -25.94 -13.65 -3.93
CA ASP A 21 -26.94 -13.15 -4.88
C ASP A 21 -26.71 -13.76 -6.28
N LYS A 22 -27.66 -14.59 -6.72
CA LYS A 22 -27.58 -15.29 -8.02
C LYS A 22 -27.50 -14.33 -9.19
N HIS A 23 -28.17 -13.18 -9.13
CA HIS A 23 -28.15 -12.21 -10.23
C HIS A 23 -26.79 -11.55 -10.36
N SER A 24 -26.21 -11.11 -9.25
CA SER A 24 -24.86 -10.52 -9.22
C SER A 24 -23.79 -11.53 -9.66
N TYR A 25 -23.88 -12.79 -9.22
CA TYR A 25 -22.85 -13.81 -9.45
C TYR A 25 -22.92 -14.49 -10.83
N GLN A 26 -24.02 -14.34 -11.58
CA GLN A 26 -24.27 -15.13 -12.79
C GLN A 26 -23.15 -15.06 -13.84
N GLN A 27 -22.66 -13.86 -14.17
CA GLN A 27 -21.59 -13.70 -15.16
C GLN A 27 -20.27 -14.34 -14.69
N LEU A 28 -19.93 -14.11 -13.42
CA LEU A 28 -18.74 -14.69 -12.79
C LEU A 28 -18.85 -16.22 -12.72
N HIS A 29 -20.05 -16.76 -12.48
CA HIS A 29 -20.31 -18.19 -12.47
C HIS A 29 -20.07 -18.83 -13.83
N VAL A 30 -20.54 -18.21 -14.93
CA VAL A 30 -20.32 -18.72 -16.29
C VAL A 30 -18.83 -18.79 -16.59
N LEU A 31 -18.10 -17.69 -16.34
CA LEU A 31 -16.66 -17.64 -16.58
C LEU A 31 -15.90 -18.67 -15.75
N THR A 32 -16.16 -18.72 -14.44
CA THR A 32 -15.46 -19.67 -13.55
C THR A 32 -15.78 -21.12 -13.88
N SER A 33 -16.99 -21.42 -14.36
CA SER A 33 -17.36 -22.76 -14.82
C SER A 33 -16.63 -23.16 -16.11
N GLN A 34 -16.44 -22.23 -17.06
CA GLN A 34 -15.68 -22.50 -18.29
C GLN A 34 -14.24 -22.92 -18.00
N TYR A 35 -13.63 -22.33 -16.97
CA TYR A 35 -12.26 -22.65 -16.53
C TYR A 35 -12.20 -23.75 -15.46
N GLN A 36 -13.32 -24.44 -15.17
CA GLN A 36 -13.41 -25.50 -14.15
C GLN A 36 -12.91 -25.05 -12.77
N LEU A 37 -13.19 -23.79 -12.42
CA LEU A 37 -12.77 -23.18 -11.17
C LEU A 37 -13.86 -23.33 -10.11
N LYS A 38 -13.49 -23.90 -8.97
CA LYS A 38 -14.38 -24.03 -7.82
C LYS A 38 -14.19 -22.91 -6.81
N GLN A 39 -15.28 -22.28 -6.42
CA GLN A 39 -15.32 -21.28 -5.35
C GLN A 39 -15.26 -21.97 -3.97
N LEU A 40 -14.48 -21.44 -3.02
CA LEU A 40 -14.20 -22.07 -1.72
C LEU A 40 -14.71 -21.30 -0.47
N ILE A 41 -15.39 -20.16 -0.61
CA ILE A 41 -15.78 -19.25 0.48
C ILE A 41 -17.30 -19.04 0.50
N ASP A 42 -17.99 -19.72 1.42
CA ASP A 42 -19.44 -19.55 1.59
C ASP A 42 -19.81 -18.55 2.70
N ALA A 43 -18.89 -18.29 3.62
CA ALA A 43 -19.14 -17.43 4.77
C ALA A 43 -19.13 -15.94 4.39
N VAL A 44 -19.88 -15.13 5.14
CA VAL A 44 -19.93 -13.67 4.99
C VAL A 44 -18.54 -13.07 5.22
N THR A 45 -18.02 -12.36 4.21
CA THR A 45 -16.73 -11.67 4.29
C THR A 45 -16.88 -10.21 4.67
N ARG A 46 -18.07 -9.62 4.51
CA ARG A 46 -18.40 -8.25 4.93
C ARG A 46 -19.57 -8.24 5.91
N PRO A 47 -19.32 -8.42 7.23
CA PRO A 47 -20.36 -8.67 8.23
C PRO A 47 -21.40 -7.58 8.36
N ILE A 48 -21.02 -6.30 8.16
CA ILE A 48 -21.92 -5.16 8.28
C ILE A 48 -23.02 -5.22 7.23
N LEU A 49 -22.67 -5.60 6.00
CA LEU A 49 -23.60 -5.70 4.88
C LEU A 49 -24.17 -7.11 4.70
N GLY A 50 -23.67 -8.10 5.44
CA GLY A 50 -24.03 -9.50 5.26
C GLY A 50 -23.62 -10.07 3.90
N LYS A 51 -22.58 -9.52 3.26
CA LYS A 51 -22.19 -9.89 1.89
C LYS A 51 -20.95 -10.80 1.86
N THR A 52 -20.87 -11.63 0.83
CA THR A 52 -19.71 -12.48 0.51
C THR A 52 -19.13 -11.99 -0.81
N ILE A 53 -18.13 -11.10 -0.75
CA ILE A 53 -17.55 -10.44 -1.94
C ILE A 53 -16.06 -10.74 -2.11
N ASP A 54 -15.40 -11.20 -1.05
CA ASP A 54 -14.03 -11.69 -1.09
C ASP A 54 -14.06 -13.19 -1.36
N LEU A 55 -13.66 -13.62 -2.56
CA LEU A 55 -13.81 -15.01 -3.02
C LEU A 55 -12.45 -15.67 -3.24
N ILE A 56 -12.42 -16.99 -3.10
CA ILE A 56 -11.28 -17.82 -3.51
C ILE A 56 -11.78 -18.85 -4.53
N PHE A 57 -11.09 -18.94 -5.66
CA PHE A 57 -11.32 -19.94 -6.70
C PHE A 57 -10.09 -20.83 -6.86
N THR A 58 -10.29 -22.12 -7.09
CA THR A 58 -9.21 -23.08 -7.38
C THR A 58 -9.57 -24.00 -8.54
N SER A 59 -8.61 -24.35 -9.39
CA SER A 59 -8.78 -25.42 -10.38
C SER A 59 -8.52 -26.82 -9.81
N LYS A 60 -7.94 -26.94 -8.61
CA LYS A 60 -7.63 -28.22 -7.96
C LYS A 60 -8.03 -28.20 -6.49
N GLU A 61 -9.30 -28.52 -6.22
CA GLU A 61 -9.81 -28.60 -4.85
C GLU A 61 -9.11 -29.67 -4.02
N ASP A 62 -8.68 -30.78 -4.62
CA ASP A 62 -8.02 -31.90 -3.92
C ASP A 62 -6.70 -31.50 -3.22
N ASN A 63 -6.08 -30.43 -3.73
CA ASN A 63 -4.87 -29.84 -3.15
C ASN A 63 -5.18 -28.91 -1.97
N VAL A 64 -6.44 -28.58 -1.71
CA VAL A 64 -6.87 -27.72 -0.61
C VAL A 64 -7.09 -28.56 0.65
N ILE A 65 -6.45 -28.14 1.74
CA ILE A 65 -6.63 -28.73 3.08
C ILE A 65 -7.81 -28.05 3.78
N LYS A 66 -7.85 -26.71 3.70
CA LYS A 66 -8.83 -25.90 4.39
C LYS A 66 -8.96 -24.53 3.73
N SER A 67 -10.16 -24.00 3.66
CA SER A 67 -10.44 -22.60 3.35
C SER A 67 -11.35 -22.00 4.41
N GLY A 68 -11.50 -20.68 4.40
CA GLY A 68 -12.52 -20.02 5.19
C GLY A 68 -12.26 -18.54 5.44
N VAL A 69 -13.01 -18.00 6.39
CA VAL A 69 -12.97 -16.60 6.80
C VAL A 69 -12.41 -16.52 8.23
N LEU A 70 -11.51 -15.57 8.47
CA LEU A 70 -10.96 -15.29 9.78
C LEU A 70 -11.74 -14.17 10.46
N ASP A 71 -12.19 -14.42 11.69
CA ASP A 71 -12.92 -13.46 12.51
C ASP A 71 -11.97 -12.39 13.13
N ILE A 72 -11.32 -11.60 12.28
CA ILE A 72 -10.37 -10.55 12.66
C ILE A 72 -10.96 -9.18 12.32
N GLY A 73 -11.21 -8.36 13.34
CA GLY A 73 -11.97 -7.10 13.20
C GLY A 73 -11.14 -5.90 12.83
N MET A 74 -10.13 -6.07 11.96
CA MET A 74 -9.24 -4.97 11.54
C MET A 74 -9.84 -4.08 10.45
N SER A 75 -10.75 -4.63 9.64
CA SER A 75 -11.47 -3.94 8.57
C SER A 75 -12.97 -4.25 8.68
N ASP A 76 -13.80 -3.59 7.86
CA ASP A 76 -15.18 -4.04 7.60
C ASP A 76 -15.22 -5.33 6.75
N HIS A 77 -14.10 -5.68 6.11
CA HIS A 77 -13.84 -6.99 5.50
C HIS A 77 -13.14 -7.94 6.48
N LEU A 78 -13.57 -9.20 6.48
CA LEU A 78 -12.94 -10.31 7.18
C LEU A 78 -11.94 -11.00 6.24
N PRO A 79 -10.70 -11.26 6.69
CA PRO A 79 -9.71 -11.92 5.84
C PRO A 79 -10.14 -13.33 5.44
N ILE A 80 -10.03 -13.65 4.16
CA ILE A 80 -10.19 -15.01 3.65
C ILE A 80 -8.84 -15.74 3.68
N PHE A 81 -8.86 -17.07 3.84
CA PHE A 81 -7.65 -17.88 3.80
C PHE A 81 -7.87 -19.19 3.04
N ILE A 82 -6.78 -19.72 2.53
CA ILE A 82 -6.68 -21.06 1.94
C ILE A 82 -5.38 -21.72 2.43
N SER A 83 -5.46 -22.98 2.80
CA SER A 83 -4.35 -23.85 3.16
C SER A 83 -4.27 -24.96 2.13
N ARG A 84 -3.10 -25.11 1.50
CA ARG A 84 -2.86 -25.99 0.37
C ARG A 84 -1.80 -27.03 0.71
N LYS A 85 -1.99 -28.28 0.28
CA LYS A 85 -0.98 -29.34 0.31
C LYS A 85 0.19 -28.93 -0.61
N ILE A 86 1.40 -28.99 -0.08
CA ILE A 86 2.62 -28.79 -0.86
C ILE A 86 3.31 -30.15 -0.96
N ASN A 87 3.69 -30.55 -2.17
CA ASN A 87 4.49 -31.78 -2.35
C ASN A 87 5.77 -31.67 -1.52
N SER A 88 6.04 -32.69 -0.72
CA SER A 88 7.17 -32.79 0.22
C SER A 88 8.57 -32.62 -0.41
N ARG A 89 8.66 -32.68 -1.74
CA ARG A 89 9.89 -32.38 -2.51
C ARG A 89 10.27 -30.90 -2.45
N ILE A 90 9.33 -30.01 -2.15
CA ILE A 90 9.62 -28.62 -1.79
C ILE A 90 9.99 -28.63 -0.31
N SER A 91 11.25 -28.93 -0.02
CA SER A 91 11.82 -28.69 1.30
C SER A 91 11.66 -27.20 1.59
N ILE A 92 10.66 -26.84 2.40
CA ILE A 92 10.65 -25.57 3.11
C ILE A 92 11.78 -25.70 4.12
N LYS A 93 13.01 -25.39 3.69
CA LYS A 93 14.17 -25.34 4.56
C LYS A 93 13.84 -24.34 5.66
N GLN A 94 13.44 -24.85 6.82
CA GLN A 94 13.14 -24.04 8.00
C GLN A 94 14.38 -23.18 8.28
N GLY A 95 14.21 -21.87 8.34
CA GLY A 95 15.30 -20.92 8.58
C GLY A 95 15.85 -20.20 7.34
N LEU A 96 15.43 -20.51 6.11
CA LEU A 96 15.77 -19.67 4.95
C LEU A 96 14.92 -18.40 4.90
N HIS A 97 15.55 -17.28 4.58
CA HIS A 97 14.85 -16.01 4.42
C HIS A 97 13.88 -16.04 3.25
N THR A 98 12.67 -15.51 3.46
CA THR A 98 11.70 -15.31 2.38
C THR A 98 12.32 -14.42 1.31
N THR A 99 12.40 -14.92 0.09
CA THR A 99 12.90 -14.17 -1.06
C THR A 99 11.77 -14.02 -2.06
N ILE A 100 11.48 -12.79 -2.46
CA ILE A 100 10.52 -12.50 -3.53
C ILE A 100 11.27 -12.23 -4.83
N SER A 101 10.68 -12.61 -5.95
CA SER A 101 11.19 -12.29 -7.28
C SER A 101 10.23 -11.30 -7.95
N TYR A 102 10.75 -10.23 -8.53
CA TYR A 102 9.95 -9.27 -9.29
C TYR A 102 10.79 -8.64 -10.40
N ARG A 103 10.15 -8.13 -11.45
CA ARG A 103 10.84 -7.42 -12.54
C ARG A 103 11.14 -5.99 -12.11
N ARG A 104 12.41 -5.59 -12.17
CA ARG A 104 12.84 -4.25 -11.80
C ARG A 104 12.45 -3.27 -12.90
N LYS A 105 11.58 -2.32 -12.59
CA LYS A 105 11.12 -1.28 -13.55
C LYS A 105 11.73 0.11 -13.33
N LYS A 106 12.66 0.25 -12.39
CA LYS A 106 13.24 1.56 -12.04
C LYS A 106 13.84 2.27 -13.25
N ASP A 107 14.49 1.48 -14.10
CA ASP A 107 15.28 1.95 -15.24
C ASP A 107 14.58 1.54 -16.56
N PHE A 108 13.28 1.23 -16.52
CA PHE A 108 12.50 0.81 -17.68
C PHE A 108 12.03 2.03 -18.48
N ILE A 109 12.42 2.09 -19.74
CA ILE A 109 12.03 3.15 -20.68
C ILE A 109 11.14 2.52 -21.75
N ALA A 110 9.87 2.95 -21.81
CA ALA A 110 8.87 2.33 -22.68
C ALA A 110 9.23 2.44 -24.17
N SER A 111 9.74 3.59 -24.61
CA SER A 111 10.15 3.80 -26.00
C SER A 111 11.24 2.83 -26.45
N ASP A 112 12.23 2.60 -25.59
CA ASP A 112 13.37 1.73 -25.92
C ASP A 112 12.91 0.26 -25.95
N PHE A 113 11.99 -0.11 -25.07
CA PHE A 113 11.36 -1.43 -25.10
C PHE A 113 10.53 -1.64 -26.37
N ASP A 114 9.72 -0.67 -26.77
CA ASP A 114 8.90 -0.75 -27.97
C ASP A 114 9.77 -0.81 -29.24
N ASN A 115 10.83 0.00 -29.31
CA ASN A 115 11.79 -0.03 -30.42
C ASN A 115 12.44 -1.41 -30.53
N ASP A 116 12.95 -1.95 -29.43
CA ASP A 116 13.57 -3.27 -29.42
C ASP A 116 12.59 -4.40 -29.77
N LEU A 117 11.31 -4.28 -29.40
CA LEU A 117 10.28 -5.22 -29.83
C LEU A 117 10.08 -5.20 -31.35
N VAL A 118 10.06 -4.02 -31.96
CA VAL A 118 9.89 -3.89 -33.41
C VAL A 118 11.14 -4.35 -34.16
N GLU A 119 12.34 -4.05 -33.64
CA GLU A 119 13.61 -4.39 -34.29
C GLU A 119 13.97 -5.88 -34.15
N GLU A 120 13.75 -6.48 -32.98
CA GLU A 120 14.22 -7.85 -32.69
C GLU A 120 13.16 -8.93 -32.83
N ILE A 121 11.88 -8.58 -33.02
CA ILE A 121 10.81 -9.55 -33.29
C ILE A 121 10.28 -9.30 -34.71
N PRO A 122 10.86 -9.97 -35.73
CA PRO A 122 10.40 -9.82 -37.11
C PRO A 122 8.94 -10.26 -37.23
N LEU A 123 8.10 -9.42 -37.84
CA LEU A 123 6.73 -9.85 -38.17
C LEU A 123 6.75 -11.09 -39.07
N SER A 124 7.75 -11.27 -39.94
CA SER A 124 7.89 -12.43 -40.83
C SER A 124 8.04 -13.78 -40.13
N LEU A 125 8.12 -13.83 -38.78
CA LEU A 125 8.08 -15.08 -38.04
C LEU A 125 6.87 -15.96 -38.42
N TYR A 126 5.69 -15.38 -38.74
CA TYR A 126 4.52 -16.16 -39.17
C TYR A 126 4.68 -16.84 -40.54
N GLU A 127 5.63 -16.41 -41.36
CA GLU A 127 5.90 -17.00 -42.69
C GLU A 127 6.90 -18.16 -42.60
N ILE A 128 7.61 -18.28 -41.49
CA ILE A 128 8.70 -19.25 -41.30
C ILE A 128 8.21 -20.53 -40.61
N PHE A 129 7.21 -20.42 -39.74
CA PHE A 129 6.71 -21.54 -38.93
C PHE A 129 5.35 -22.03 -39.43
N ASP A 130 5.27 -23.33 -39.75
CA ASP A 130 4.02 -23.99 -40.13
C ASP A 130 3.15 -24.38 -38.92
N ASP A 131 3.76 -24.66 -37.76
CA ASP A 131 3.04 -24.92 -36.49
C ASP A 131 2.87 -23.62 -35.67
N PRO A 132 1.62 -23.23 -35.36
CA PRO A 132 1.34 -22.11 -34.47
C PRO A 132 1.98 -22.22 -33.06
N ASN A 133 2.21 -23.44 -32.55
CA ASN A 133 2.87 -23.62 -31.26
C ASN A 133 4.35 -23.21 -31.33
N ASP A 134 5.06 -23.65 -32.37
CA ASP A 134 6.47 -23.33 -32.58
C ASP A 134 6.67 -21.83 -32.80
N LEU A 135 5.76 -21.19 -33.55
CA LEU A 135 5.70 -19.75 -33.71
C LEU A 135 5.58 -19.03 -32.36
N LEU A 136 4.62 -19.46 -31.52
CA LEU A 136 4.37 -18.85 -30.22
C LEU A 136 5.57 -19.02 -29.28
N ASP A 137 6.20 -20.19 -29.25
CA ASP A 137 7.36 -20.46 -28.41
C ASP A 137 8.58 -19.62 -28.84
N CYS A 138 8.78 -19.47 -30.16
CA CYS A 138 9.84 -18.62 -30.71
C CYS A 138 9.60 -17.13 -30.37
N TRP A 139 8.37 -16.65 -30.59
CA TRP A 139 7.99 -15.28 -30.26
C TRP A 139 8.14 -15.00 -28.76
N TYR A 140 7.64 -15.91 -27.92
CA TYR A 140 7.70 -15.78 -26.47
C TYR A 140 9.14 -15.74 -25.96
N SER A 141 10.02 -16.53 -26.57
CA SER A 141 11.44 -16.55 -26.25
C SER A 141 12.12 -15.21 -26.58
N HIS A 142 11.83 -14.62 -27.74
CA HIS A 142 12.35 -13.30 -28.11
C HIS A 142 11.78 -12.21 -27.20
N PHE A 143 10.47 -12.21 -26.98
CA PHE A 143 9.80 -11.28 -26.08
C PHE A 143 10.40 -11.33 -24.67
N MET A 144 10.59 -12.51 -24.10
CA MET A 144 11.16 -12.67 -22.76
C MET A 144 12.61 -12.18 -22.69
N LYS A 145 13.40 -12.38 -23.74
CA LYS A 145 14.78 -11.86 -23.82
C LYS A 145 14.81 -10.33 -23.77
N ILE A 146 13.96 -9.67 -24.56
CA ILE A 146 13.83 -8.21 -24.58
C ILE A 146 13.32 -7.72 -23.22
N LEU A 147 12.30 -8.38 -22.67
CA LEU A 147 11.75 -8.06 -21.36
C LEU A 147 12.76 -8.24 -20.23
N ASP A 148 13.65 -9.23 -20.31
CA ASP A 148 14.74 -9.42 -19.34
C ASP A 148 15.81 -8.33 -19.47
N ARG A 149 16.08 -7.80 -20.67
CA ARG A 149 17.01 -6.66 -20.85
C ARG A 149 16.45 -5.38 -20.22
N HIS A 150 15.18 -5.08 -20.48
CA HIS A 150 14.53 -3.84 -20.03
C HIS A 150 14.01 -3.89 -18.60
N ALA A 151 13.61 -5.07 -18.14
CA ALA A 151 13.00 -5.27 -16.83
C ALA A 151 13.43 -6.62 -16.21
N HIS A 152 14.74 -6.80 -16.03
CA HIS A 152 15.31 -8.03 -15.49
C HIS A 152 14.66 -8.48 -14.17
N LEU A 153 14.54 -9.80 -14.01
CA LEU A 153 14.02 -10.41 -12.80
C LEU A 153 15.04 -10.29 -11.66
N ILE A 154 14.67 -9.58 -10.59
CA ILE A 154 15.49 -9.48 -9.39
C ILE A 154 14.89 -10.28 -8.25
N LYS A 155 15.77 -10.92 -7.47
CA LYS A 155 15.43 -11.58 -6.22
C LYS A 155 15.78 -10.66 -5.07
N ARG A 156 14.82 -10.38 -4.20
CA ARG A 156 15.07 -9.62 -2.96
C ARG A 156 14.63 -10.40 -1.74
N ARG A 157 15.53 -10.43 -0.77
CA ARG A 157 15.24 -10.93 0.56
C ARG A 157 14.23 -10.01 1.24
N VAL A 158 13.10 -10.57 1.65
CA VAL A 158 12.14 -9.91 2.51
C VAL A 158 12.69 -9.91 3.92
N ARG A 159 12.87 -8.72 4.50
CA ARG A 159 13.23 -8.59 5.91
C ARG A 159 12.00 -8.97 6.72
N ASN A 160 12.18 -9.76 7.79
CA ASN A 160 11.11 -10.00 8.76
C ASN A 160 10.64 -8.64 9.29
N ASN A 161 9.34 -8.36 9.13
CA ASN A 161 8.75 -7.14 9.66
C ASN A 161 8.94 -7.13 11.17
N LYS A 162 9.75 -6.18 11.65
CA LYS A 162 9.72 -5.82 13.07
C LYS A 162 8.37 -5.15 13.30
N LEU A 163 7.68 -5.55 14.37
CA LEU A 163 6.51 -4.80 14.82
C LEU A 163 6.93 -3.35 15.04
N PRO A 164 6.10 -2.38 14.62
CA PRO A 164 6.43 -0.99 14.81
C PRO A 164 6.48 -0.68 16.31
N GLY A 165 7.34 0.25 16.71
CA GLY A 165 7.58 0.52 18.14
C GLY A 165 6.34 1.02 18.90
N TRP A 166 5.37 1.63 18.21
CA TRP A 166 4.08 2.03 18.79
C TRP A 166 3.14 0.85 19.09
N PHE A 167 3.41 -0.36 18.60
CA PHE A 167 2.57 -1.54 18.84
C PHE A 167 2.91 -2.21 20.20
N ASN A 168 2.47 -1.55 21.27
CA ASN A 168 2.71 -1.97 22.64
C ASN A 168 1.70 -3.05 23.15
N SER A 169 1.86 -3.46 24.41
CA SER A 169 1.00 -4.45 25.08
C SER A 169 -0.46 -4.01 25.20
N GLU A 170 -0.69 -2.71 25.36
CA GLU A 170 -2.03 -2.13 25.50
C GLU A 170 -2.81 -2.20 24.18
N VAL A 171 -2.20 -1.75 23.07
CA VAL A 171 -2.75 -1.91 21.71
C VAL A 171 -3.10 -3.37 21.43
N ARG A 172 -2.21 -4.29 21.83
CA ARG A 172 -2.44 -5.74 21.69
C ARG A 172 -3.63 -6.23 22.52
N CYS A 173 -3.75 -5.76 23.76
CA CYS A 173 -4.85 -6.11 24.66
C CYS A 173 -6.21 -5.65 24.09
N PHE A 174 -6.29 -4.40 23.65
CA PHE A 174 -7.51 -3.82 23.08
C PHE A 174 -7.89 -4.49 21.76
N SER A 175 -6.91 -4.77 20.89
CA SER A 175 -7.14 -5.52 19.65
C SER A 175 -7.72 -6.91 19.93
N ARG A 176 -7.19 -7.63 20.93
CA ARG A 176 -7.72 -8.94 21.35
C ARG A 176 -9.15 -8.84 21.88
N LYS A 177 -9.48 -7.83 22.68
CA LYS A 177 -10.85 -7.61 23.19
C LYS A 177 -11.82 -7.31 22.05
N ARG A 178 -11.44 -6.44 21.11
CA ARG A 178 -12.22 -6.18 19.89
C ARG A 178 -12.51 -7.47 19.13
N ASP A 179 -11.48 -8.26 18.84
CA ASP A 179 -11.63 -9.49 18.05
C ASP A 179 -12.44 -10.55 18.80
N PHE A 180 -12.33 -10.61 20.13
CA PHE A 180 -13.17 -11.46 20.97
C PHE A 180 -14.66 -11.13 20.81
N PHE A 181 -15.05 -9.85 20.93
CA PHE A 181 -16.45 -9.46 20.78
C PHE A 181 -16.96 -9.61 19.34
N LEU A 182 -16.08 -9.45 18.34
CA LEU A 182 -16.44 -9.76 16.97
C LEU A 182 -16.78 -11.24 16.79
N LYS A 183 -15.91 -12.13 17.28
CA LYS A 183 -16.13 -13.58 17.26
C LYS A 183 -17.43 -13.97 17.95
N GLN A 184 -17.69 -13.39 19.12
CA GLN A 184 -18.95 -13.62 19.83
C GLN A 184 -20.16 -13.16 19.01
N PHE A 185 -20.11 -11.95 18.42
CA PHE A 185 -21.19 -11.44 17.59
C PHE A 185 -21.43 -12.32 16.35
N LEU A 186 -20.36 -12.77 15.68
CA LEU A 186 -20.50 -13.62 14.49
C LEU A 186 -21.17 -14.96 14.81
N LYS A 187 -20.97 -15.48 16.03
CA LYS A 187 -21.62 -16.71 16.53
C LYS A 187 -23.06 -16.50 16.99
N THR A 188 -23.32 -15.46 17.78
CA THR A 188 -24.63 -15.29 18.45
C THR A 188 -25.60 -14.40 17.67
N LYS A 189 -25.09 -13.57 16.75
CA LYS A 189 -25.83 -12.50 16.06
C LYS A 189 -26.60 -11.57 17.01
N ASN A 190 -26.18 -11.49 18.27
CA ASN A 190 -26.85 -10.71 19.31
C ASN A 190 -26.47 -9.21 19.23
N PHE A 191 -27.48 -8.34 19.36
CA PHE A 191 -27.33 -6.89 19.25
C PHE A 191 -26.47 -6.25 20.35
N ASP A 192 -26.55 -6.71 21.59
CA ASP A 192 -25.73 -6.21 22.70
C ASP A 192 -24.25 -6.54 22.51
N THR A 193 -23.97 -7.72 21.97
CA THR A 193 -22.61 -8.13 21.60
C THR A 193 -22.07 -7.24 20.48
N TRP A 194 -22.91 -6.90 19.49
CA TRP A 194 -22.56 -5.94 18.45
C TRP A 194 -22.26 -4.53 19.00
N CYS A 195 -23.10 -4.03 19.90
CA CYS A 195 -22.89 -2.74 20.57
C CYS A 195 -21.58 -2.74 21.37
N THR A 196 -21.27 -3.85 22.05
CA THR A 196 -20.02 -4.03 22.80
C THR A 196 -18.81 -4.10 21.88
N TYR A 197 -18.90 -4.82 20.76
CA TYR A 197 -17.87 -4.82 19.71
C TYR A 197 -17.59 -3.40 19.20
N LYS A 198 -18.62 -2.61 18.88
CA LYS A 198 -18.45 -1.21 18.41
C LYS A 198 -17.70 -0.36 19.43
N LYS A 199 -18.01 -0.50 20.73
CA LYS A 199 -17.29 0.20 21.81
C LYS A 199 -15.81 -0.18 21.82
N TRP A 200 -15.49 -1.47 21.76
CA TRP A 200 -14.10 -1.96 21.74
C TRP A 200 -13.34 -1.61 20.46
N ARG A 201 -14.02 -1.61 19.31
CA ARG A 201 -13.47 -1.15 18.03
C ARG A 201 -13.03 0.31 18.14
N ASN A 202 -13.91 1.19 18.61
CA ASN A 202 -13.61 2.61 18.74
C ASN A 202 -12.49 2.87 19.77
N ARG A 203 -12.52 2.16 20.90
CA ARG A 203 -11.41 2.20 21.89
C ARG A 203 -10.09 1.73 21.30
N THR A 204 -10.10 0.68 20.48
CA THR A 204 -8.91 0.16 19.79
C THR A 204 -8.35 1.19 18.81
N VAL A 205 -9.21 1.85 18.03
CA VAL A 205 -8.80 2.94 17.13
C VAL A 205 -8.17 4.09 17.92
N HIS A 206 -8.81 4.50 19.03
CA HIS A 206 -8.27 5.54 19.90
C HIS A 206 -6.90 5.17 20.47
N ILE A 207 -6.73 3.96 21.01
CA ILE A 207 -5.46 3.57 21.62
C ILE A 207 -4.34 3.40 20.60
N ILE A 208 -4.66 2.97 19.38
CA ILE A 208 -3.69 2.95 18.27
C ILE A 208 -3.25 4.37 17.94
N LYS A 209 -4.19 5.32 17.81
CA LYS A 209 -3.88 6.73 17.53
C LYS A 209 -2.99 7.30 18.63
N LYS A 210 -3.38 7.14 19.90
CA LYS A 210 -2.62 7.61 21.06
C LYS A 210 -1.24 6.96 21.12
N SER A 211 -1.13 5.65 20.97
CA SER A 211 0.18 4.96 21.04
C SER A 211 1.12 5.37 19.92
N LYS A 212 0.60 5.68 18.71
CA LYS A 212 1.40 6.26 17.63
C LYS A 212 1.89 7.66 18.00
N GLU A 213 1.00 8.50 18.50
CA GLU A 213 1.31 9.86 18.92
C GLU A 213 2.39 9.88 20.02
N ASP A 214 2.17 9.14 21.11
CA ASP A 214 3.10 9.04 22.23
C ASP A 214 4.46 8.50 21.78
N TYR A 215 4.46 7.44 20.95
CA TYR A 215 5.69 6.86 20.42
C TYR A 215 6.50 7.87 19.61
N TYR A 216 5.88 8.55 18.64
CA TYR A 216 6.61 9.49 17.80
C TYR A 216 7.00 10.76 18.56
N LYS A 217 6.16 11.26 19.48
CA LYS A 217 6.55 12.36 20.38
C LYS A 217 7.80 12.02 21.17
N ASN A 218 7.82 10.87 21.84
CA ASN A 218 8.99 10.44 22.61
C ASN A 218 10.21 10.23 21.71
N LEU A 219 10.03 9.59 20.56
CA LEU A 219 11.10 9.36 19.60
C LEU A 219 11.73 10.66 19.09
N LEU A 220 10.92 11.70 18.86
CA LEU A 220 11.42 13.03 18.47
C LEU A 220 12.13 13.71 19.65
N THR A 221 11.53 13.73 20.84
CA THR A 221 12.10 14.32 22.06
C THR A 221 13.47 13.71 22.40
N ASP A 222 13.58 12.38 22.33
CA ASP A 222 14.83 11.65 22.62
C ASP A 222 15.95 11.95 21.60
N ASN A 223 15.60 12.48 20.42
CA ASN A 223 16.54 12.77 19.33
C ASN A 223 16.68 14.27 19.02
N VAL A 224 16.18 15.16 19.88
CA VAL A 224 16.27 16.63 19.70
C VAL A 224 17.72 17.09 19.52
N HIS A 225 18.66 16.49 20.25
CA HIS A 225 20.08 16.83 20.17
C HIS A 225 20.86 16.08 19.07
N ASN A 226 20.17 15.27 18.25
CA ASN A 226 20.77 14.54 17.13
C ASN A 226 20.03 14.86 15.82
N PRO A 227 20.36 15.99 15.16
CA PRO A 227 19.69 16.45 13.95
C PRO A 227 19.65 15.38 12.85
N ARG A 228 20.74 14.61 12.67
CA ARG A 228 20.81 13.57 11.65
C ARG A 228 19.78 12.46 11.89
N GLN A 229 19.63 12.02 13.13
CA GLN A 229 18.67 10.99 13.50
C GLN A 229 17.24 11.52 13.46
N LEU A 230 17.03 12.78 13.89
CA LEU A 230 15.74 13.47 13.79
C LEU A 230 15.25 13.57 12.34
N TRP A 231 16.12 14.00 11.43
CA TRP A 231 15.80 14.07 9.99
C TRP A 231 15.47 12.71 9.39
N LYS A 232 16.13 11.65 9.84
CA LYS A 232 15.80 10.28 9.42
C LYS A 232 14.40 9.87 9.89
N ILE A 233 14.08 10.14 11.16
CA ILE A 233 12.76 9.88 11.73
C ILE A 233 11.67 10.67 10.98
N LEU A 234 11.91 11.95 10.69
CA LEU A 234 10.98 12.80 9.95
C LEU A 234 10.76 12.29 8.51
N LYS A 235 11.81 11.89 7.80
CA LYS A 235 11.71 11.27 6.47
C LYS A 235 10.92 9.97 6.48
N ASP A 236 10.99 9.19 7.57
CA ASP A 236 10.22 7.95 7.71
C ASP A 236 8.72 8.21 8.00
N ILE A 237 8.37 9.39 8.55
CA ILE A 237 6.98 9.73 8.94
C ILE A 237 6.28 10.57 7.86
N LEU A 238 7.00 11.50 7.24
CA LEU A 238 6.46 12.41 6.25
C LEU A 238 6.39 11.72 4.88
N PRO A 239 5.35 11.96 4.09
CA PRO A 239 5.30 11.48 2.72
C PRO A 239 6.48 12.07 1.94
N THR A 240 7.34 11.21 1.41
CA THR A 240 8.29 11.58 0.36
C THR A 240 7.51 11.79 -0.93
N ASN A 241 6.91 12.96 -1.07
CA ASN A 241 6.40 13.38 -2.36
C ASN A 241 7.63 13.74 -3.20
N ASP A 242 8.03 12.84 -4.10
CA ASP A 242 9.09 13.10 -5.11
C ASP A 242 8.64 14.12 -6.17
N THR A 243 7.45 14.71 -6.02
CA THR A 243 7.05 15.88 -6.82
C THR A 243 7.91 17.05 -6.38
N VAL A 244 8.90 17.40 -7.20
CA VAL A 244 9.56 18.70 -7.15
C VAL A 244 8.49 19.75 -7.43
N SER A 245 7.78 20.19 -6.39
CA SER A 245 6.93 21.37 -6.48
C SER A 245 7.87 22.56 -6.67
N GLN A 246 7.88 23.14 -7.86
CA GLN A 246 8.59 24.37 -8.12
C GLN A 246 8.01 25.43 -7.18
N ILE A 247 8.86 25.93 -6.27
CA ILE A 247 8.44 26.95 -5.30
C ILE A 247 8.33 28.26 -6.05
N THR A 248 7.14 28.84 -6.03
CA THR A 248 6.88 30.12 -6.67
C THR A 248 6.52 31.16 -5.62
N LEU A 249 7.29 32.25 -5.56
CA LEU A 249 7.07 33.37 -4.66
C LEU A 249 6.39 34.52 -5.40
N ASN A 250 5.38 35.13 -4.80
CA ASN A 250 4.80 36.37 -5.29
C ASN A 250 5.29 37.54 -4.43
N LEU A 251 6.15 38.36 -4.99
CA LEU A 251 6.63 39.60 -4.37
C LEU A 251 6.07 40.78 -5.15
N ASN A 252 5.16 41.53 -4.54
CA ASN A 252 4.56 42.74 -5.11
C ASN A 252 3.95 42.55 -6.52
N GLY A 253 3.35 41.39 -6.78
CA GLY A 253 2.74 41.08 -8.07
C GLY A 253 3.72 40.46 -9.09
N LYS A 254 5.01 40.33 -8.77
CA LYS A 254 5.99 39.60 -9.58
C LYS A 254 6.08 38.16 -9.07
N GLU A 255 5.91 37.24 -10.00
CA GLU A 255 6.03 35.81 -9.75
C GLU A 255 7.49 35.37 -9.99
N ILE A 256 8.14 34.87 -8.95
CA ILE A 256 9.54 34.44 -8.94
C ILE A 256 9.56 32.93 -8.71
N SER A 257 10.11 32.19 -9.66
CA SER A 257 10.14 30.72 -9.65
C SER A 257 11.53 30.13 -9.90
N ASP A 258 12.55 30.99 -10.04
CA ASP A 258 13.94 30.57 -10.15
C ASP A 258 14.47 30.11 -8.77
N PRO A 259 14.99 28.87 -8.64
CA PRO A 259 15.40 28.33 -7.34
C PRO A 259 16.51 29.10 -6.64
N ILE A 260 17.40 29.75 -7.37
CA ILE A 260 18.50 30.54 -6.80
C ILE A 260 17.95 31.86 -6.25
N GLU A 261 17.18 32.58 -7.07
CA GLU A 261 16.53 33.83 -6.66
C GLU A 261 15.58 33.61 -5.47
N VAL A 262 14.81 32.52 -5.48
CA VAL A 262 13.98 32.10 -4.33
C VAL A 262 14.84 31.82 -3.09
N GLY A 263 15.94 31.09 -3.24
CA GLY A 263 16.85 30.77 -2.14
C GLY A 263 17.48 32.02 -1.50
N ASP A 264 17.92 32.96 -2.32
CA ASP A 264 18.51 34.22 -1.89
C ASP A 264 17.48 35.11 -1.16
N LEU A 265 16.25 35.21 -1.68
CA LEU A 265 15.15 35.95 -1.04
C LEU A 265 14.75 35.35 0.31
N PHE A 266 14.70 34.02 0.40
CA PHE A 266 14.46 33.33 1.67
C PHE A 266 15.59 33.63 2.67
N ASN A 267 16.83 33.56 2.22
CA ASN A 267 17.99 33.83 3.05
C ASN A 267 18.01 35.28 3.54
N GLU A 268 17.73 36.24 2.67
CA GLU A 268 17.62 37.66 3.01
C GLU A 268 16.51 37.91 4.02
N TYR A 269 15.33 37.33 3.83
CA TYR A 269 14.20 37.47 4.75
C TYR A 269 14.53 36.94 6.16
N PHE A 270 15.06 35.72 6.27
CA PHE A 270 15.36 35.13 7.57
C PHE A 270 16.62 35.70 8.22
N SER A 271 17.58 36.20 7.44
CA SER A 271 18.77 36.88 7.98
C SER A 271 18.43 38.29 8.46
N SER A 272 17.58 39.03 7.74
CA SER A 272 17.17 40.40 8.10
C SER A 272 16.05 40.46 9.15
N ILE A 273 15.41 39.32 9.47
CA ILE A 273 14.41 39.25 10.54
C ILE A 273 15.02 39.69 11.88
N ALA A 274 16.28 39.32 12.16
CA ALA A 274 16.95 39.68 13.40
C ALA A 274 17.21 41.20 13.51
N ASP A 275 17.48 41.86 12.39
CA ASP A 275 17.71 43.30 12.34
C ASP A 275 16.41 44.11 12.45
N ASN A 276 15.27 43.52 12.09
CA ASN A 276 13.93 44.10 12.20
C ASN A 276 13.22 43.81 13.53
N PHE A 277 13.88 43.14 14.48
CA PHE A 277 13.35 42.99 15.83
C PHE A 277 13.50 44.30 16.60
N ASP A 278 12.41 45.07 16.67
CA ASP A 278 12.35 46.26 17.51
C ASP A 278 12.44 45.86 19.00
N ILE A 279 13.60 46.08 19.62
CA ILE A 279 13.91 45.74 21.01
C ILE A 279 12.93 46.42 22.00
N SER A 280 12.22 47.46 21.56
CA SER A 280 11.18 48.13 22.36
C SER A 280 9.98 47.24 22.71
N LEU A 281 9.74 46.13 21.97
CA LEU A 281 8.68 45.16 22.24
C LEU A 281 8.99 44.18 23.39
N LEU A 282 10.25 44.10 23.85
CA LEU A 282 10.65 43.20 24.95
C LEU A 282 10.34 43.75 26.36
N ASN A 283 9.98 45.02 26.49
CA ASN A 283 9.75 45.66 27.79
C ASN A 283 8.30 45.58 28.30
N ASN A 284 7.39 44.91 27.58
CA ASN A 284 6.04 44.62 28.07
C ASN A 284 5.97 43.17 28.57
N PRO A 285 5.41 42.92 29.78
CA PRO A 285 5.30 41.57 30.32
C PRO A 285 4.48 40.71 29.34
N ILE A 286 5.04 39.54 29.06
CA ILE A 286 4.64 38.55 28.05
C ILE A 286 3.11 38.43 27.95
N ASN A 287 2.53 39.11 26.96
CA ASN A 287 1.24 38.74 26.40
C ASN A 287 1.51 37.81 25.21
N THR A 288 0.98 36.60 25.27
CA THR A 288 1.19 35.46 24.37
C THR A 288 0.58 35.63 22.97
N HIS A 289 0.68 36.81 22.37
CA HIS A 289 0.32 37.05 20.98
C HIS A 289 1.44 37.86 20.33
N LEU A 290 2.24 37.18 19.49
CA LEU A 290 3.20 37.82 18.60
C LEU A 290 2.46 38.91 17.79
N PRO A 291 2.94 40.16 17.78
CA PRO A 291 2.36 41.19 16.93
C PRO A 291 2.62 40.80 15.47
N ILE A 292 1.54 40.75 14.69
CA ILE A 292 1.60 40.57 13.25
C ILE A 292 2.28 41.82 12.68
N ALA A 293 3.55 41.71 12.32
CA ALA A 293 4.24 42.73 11.56
C ALA A 293 3.48 42.93 10.24
N THR A 294 2.92 44.12 10.06
CA THR A 294 2.18 44.54 8.86
C THR A 294 3.12 44.89 7.71
N ASN A 295 4.04 43.99 7.37
CA ASN A 295 4.72 44.00 6.08
C ASN A 295 4.08 42.90 5.24
N HIS A 296 3.32 43.33 4.23
CA HIS A 296 2.54 42.48 3.35
C HIS A 296 3.44 41.60 2.46
N ILE A 297 4.00 40.52 3.01
CA ILE A 297 4.37 39.33 2.24
C ILE A 297 3.31 38.28 2.58
N LYS A 298 2.26 38.21 1.77
CA LYS A 298 1.26 37.14 1.89
C LYS A 298 1.84 35.88 1.27
N PHE A 299 2.42 35.02 2.11
CA PHE A 299 2.71 33.64 1.73
C PHE A 299 1.37 32.91 1.52
N THR A 300 0.96 32.78 0.27
CA THR A 300 -0.15 31.90 -0.10
C THR A 300 0.46 30.55 -0.43
N ILE A 301 0.48 29.66 0.57
CA ILE A 301 0.68 28.24 0.30
C ILE A 301 -0.63 27.76 -0.33
N PRO A 302 -0.64 27.31 -1.60
CA PRO A 302 -1.86 26.72 -2.15
C PRO A 302 -2.22 25.52 -1.28
N LEU A 303 -3.43 25.55 -0.71
CA LEU A 303 -4.05 24.35 -0.15
C LEU A 303 -4.07 23.32 -1.27
N ILE A 304 -3.39 22.19 -1.05
CA ILE A 304 -3.55 21.00 -1.87
C ILE A 304 -4.98 20.51 -1.60
N THR A 305 -5.96 21.11 -2.29
CA THR A 305 -7.26 20.48 -2.46
C THR A 305 -7.01 19.27 -3.32
N SER A 306 -7.23 18.09 -2.73
CA SER A 306 -7.38 16.84 -3.46
C SER A 306 -8.28 17.09 -4.67
N ALA A 307 -7.70 17.04 -5.86
CA ALA A 307 -8.44 17.03 -7.11
C ALA A 307 -9.15 15.66 -7.25
N PRO A 308 -10.27 15.62 -7.99
CA PRO A 308 -11.41 14.72 -7.79
C PRO A 308 -11.18 13.23 -8.09
#